data_AF-B7ICV1-F1
#
_entry.id   AF-B7ICV1-F1
#
_cell.length_a   1.000
_cell.length_b   1.000
_cell.length_c   1.000
_cell.angle_alpha   90.00
_cell.angle_beta   90.00
_cell.angle_gamma   90.00
#
_symmetry.space_group_name_H-M   'P 1'
#
loop_
_entity.id
_entity.type
_entity.pdbx_description
1 polymer ?
#
loop_
_entity_poly.entity_id
_entity_poly.type
_entity_poly.pdbx_seq_one_letter_code
_entity_poly.pdbx_strand_id
1 'polypeptide(L)'
;MKKFIFIFLVLATMISFSYDYTMYDLGIAHKISVIEDKPLIIYFSSPSCVYCKKFESEVLSDEKFQELLKLYYTFVKVEPNNNKTIFLENEYTNNELFGAFGVRGTPTFVFWYKDAGITMVPGFMPLEDFLNALNYILKYVYEDYREDFQTFLDNKESFNPKTKVINISNNDADFVLAHDKNAKKYTSDQKIEKGTVYLVYSKEDLEKLKQSGVFRILFVNK
;
A
#
# COMPACT_ATOMS: atom_id res chain seq x y z
N MET A 1 19.58 56.22 -17.05
CA MET A 1 18.65 55.10 -17.31
C MET A 1 19.31 53.79 -16.88
N LYS A 2 19.15 53.37 -15.62
CA LYS A 2 19.67 52.08 -15.14
C LYS A 2 18.52 51.07 -15.20
N LYS A 3 18.59 50.12 -16.13
CA LYS A 3 17.62 49.02 -16.23
C LYS A 3 17.85 48.08 -15.04
N PHE A 4 16.92 48.06 -14.09
CA PHE A 4 16.86 47.01 -13.09
C PHE A 4 16.34 45.74 -13.75
N ILE A 5 17.21 44.76 -13.92
CA ILE A 5 16.81 43.40 -14.32
C ILE A 5 16.41 42.69 -13.02
N PHE A 6 15.11 42.53 -12.81
CA PHE A 6 14.58 41.64 -11.77
C PHE A 6 14.74 40.20 -12.28
N ILE A 7 15.74 39.49 -11.80
CA ILE A 7 15.87 38.05 -12.01
C ILE A 7 14.85 37.39 -11.07
N PHE A 8 13.74 36.92 -11.64
CA PHE A 8 12.75 36.12 -10.93
C PHE A 8 13.34 34.71 -10.76
N LEU A 9 13.97 34.46 -9.62
CA LEU A 9 14.46 33.13 -9.24
C LEU A 9 13.23 32.25 -9.01
N VAL A 10 12.81 31.51 -10.04
CA VAL A 10 11.80 30.47 -9.91
C VAL A 10 12.40 29.39 -9.01
N LEU A 11 12.07 29.42 -7.72
CA LEU A 11 12.26 28.28 -6.82
C LEU A 11 11.42 27.14 -7.42
N ALA A 12 12.03 26.29 -8.22
CA ALA A 12 11.44 25.02 -8.58
C ALA A 12 11.28 24.25 -7.27
N THR A 13 10.07 24.23 -6.72
CA THR A 13 9.73 23.35 -5.61
C THR A 13 10.02 21.95 -6.12
N MET A 14 11.05 21.31 -5.58
CA MET A 14 11.27 19.89 -5.82
C MET A 14 10.02 19.19 -5.28
N ILE A 15 9.10 18.88 -6.19
CA ILE A 15 7.95 18.04 -5.88
C ILE A 15 8.58 16.70 -5.51
N SER A 16 8.68 16.45 -4.21
CA SER A 16 9.07 15.15 -3.72
C SER A 16 7.87 14.26 -4.03
N PHE A 17 7.96 13.50 -5.12
CA PHE A 17 6.96 12.51 -5.48
C PHE A 17 7.03 11.39 -4.43
N SER A 18 6.33 11.57 -3.32
CA SER A 18 6.16 10.57 -2.28
C SER A 18 4.76 9.99 -2.36
N TYR A 19 4.64 8.68 -2.18
CA TYR A 19 3.33 8.06 -1.98
C TYR A 19 2.84 8.37 -0.57
N ASP A 20 1.77 9.17 -0.45
CA ASP A 20 1.27 9.74 0.81
C ASP A 20 0.88 8.70 1.87
N TYR A 21 0.54 7.49 1.43
CA TYR A 21 0.09 6.38 2.28
C TYR A 21 1.21 5.38 2.62
N THR A 22 2.48 5.75 2.38
CA THR A 22 3.62 4.92 2.78
C THR A 22 3.68 4.80 4.30
N MET A 23 3.69 3.55 4.78
CA MET A 23 3.93 3.22 6.17
C MET A 23 5.42 2.94 6.41
N TYR A 24 5.88 3.09 7.65
CA TYR A 24 7.29 2.92 8.04
C TYR A 24 7.49 1.98 9.24
N ASP A 25 6.41 1.39 9.73
CA ASP A 25 6.42 0.39 10.80
C ASP A 25 5.75 -0.89 10.26
N LEU A 26 6.51 -1.98 10.15
CA LEU A 26 6.06 -3.23 9.54
C LEU A 26 4.92 -3.87 10.35
N GLY A 27 5.01 -3.87 11.67
CA GLY A 27 3.99 -4.43 12.56
C GLY A 27 2.66 -3.70 12.45
N ILE A 28 2.70 -2.37 12.44
CA ILE A 28 1.49 -1.56 12.23
C ILE A 28 0.92 -1.82 10.83
N ALA A 29 1.76 -1.82 9.80
CA ALA A 29 1.33 -2.09 8.42
C ALA A 29 0.74 -3.50 8.27
N HIS A 30 1.34 -4.51 8.88
CA HIS A 30 0.82 -5.88 8.92
C HIS A 30 -0.54 -5.94 9.60
N LYS A 31 -0.69 -5.34 10.78
CA LYS A 31 -1.98 -5.30 11.48
C LYS A 31 -3.06 -4.59 10.67
N ILE A 32 -2.77 -3.44 10.05
CA ILE A 32 -3.70 -2.76 9.13
C ILE A 32 -4.07 -3.68 7.97
N SER A 33 -3.09 -4.31 7.32
CA SER A 33 -3.32 -5.22 6.20
C SER A 33 -4.23 -6.39 6.56
N VAL A 34 -4.15 -6.90 7.79
CA VAL A 34 -5.02 -7.96 8.31
C VAL A 34 -6.43 -7.44 8.56
N ILE A 35 -6.58 -6.30 9.24
CA ILE A 35 -7.91 -5.71 9.55
C ILE A 35 -8.65 -5.35 8.25
N GLU A 36 -7.94 -4.78 7.27
CA GLU A 36 -8.50 -4.38 5.98
C GLU A 36 -8.53 -5.51 4.94
N ASP A 37 -7.99 -6.66 5.30
CA ASP A 37 -7.85 -7.85 4.47
C ASP A 37 -7.28 -7.51 3.08
N LYS A 38 -6.15 -6.81 3.09
CA LYS A 38 -5.34 -6.41 1.94
C LYS A 38 -3.99 -7.16 1.94
N PRO A 39 -3.44 -7.52 0.77
CA PRO A 39 -2.03 -7.90 0.69
C PRO A 39 -1.13 -6.74 1.14
N LEU A 40 -0.02 -7.09 1.78
CA LEU A 40 1.02 -6.19 2.23
C LEU A 40 2.23 -6.29 1.28
N ILE A 41 2.74 -5.13 0.84
CA ILE A 41 4.02 -5.01 0.14
C ILE A 41 5.03 -4.45 1.12
N ILE A 42 6.05 -5.24 1.44
CA ILE A 42 7.18 -4.84 2.26
C ILE A 42 8.32 -4.48 1.31
N TYR A 43 8.56 -3.18 1.17
CA TYR A 43 9.63 -2.62 0.36
C TYR A 43 10.86 -2.39 1.23
N PHE A 44 11.83 -3.29 1.12
CA PHE A 44 13.15 -3.12 1.72
C PHE A 44 14.00 -2.19 0.86
N SER A 45 14.40 -1.06 1.44
CA SER A 45 15.13 0.03 0.79
C SER A 45 16.39 0.41 1.58
N SER A 46 17.24 1.24 0.99
CA SER A 46 18.39 1.83 1.69
C SER A 46 18.70 3.22 1.15
N PRO A 47 19.09 4.19 1.99
CA PRO A 47 19.39 5.56 1.55
C PRO A 47 20.47 5.66 0.44
N SER A 48 21.42 4.73 0.42
CA SER A 48 22.52 4.69 -0.56
C SER A 48 22.19 3.93 -1.85
N CYS A 49 21.00 3.33 -1.95
CA CYS A 49 20.62 2.45 -3.05
C CYS A 49 20.13 3.24 -4.28
N VAL A 50 20.90 3.19 -5.37
CA VAL A 50 20.55 3.87 -6.63
C VAL A 50 19.27 3.30 -7.25
N TYR A 51 19.11 1.97 -7.24
CA TYR A 51 17.92 1.31 -7.80
C TYR A 51 16.65 1.56 -6.98
N CYS A 52 16.78 1.85 -5.69
CA CYS A 52 15.69 2.24 -4.81
C CYS A 52 15.18 3.62 -5.18
N LYS A 53 16.10 4.57 -5.40
CA LYS A 53 15.76 5.91 -5.93
C LYS A 53 15.11 5.81 -7.30
N LYS A 54 15.61 4.92 -8.17
CA LYS A 54 15.02 4.65 -9.49
C LYS A 54 13.59 4.12 -9.38
N PHE A 55 13.33 3.14 -8.51
CA PHE A 55 11.98 2.66 -8.24
C PHE A 55 11.07 3.78 -7.73
N GLU A 56 11.53 4.58 -6.77
CA GLU A 56 10.75 5.69 -6.22
C GLU A 56 10.42 6.75 -7.28
N SER A 57 11.36 7.04 -8.20
CA SER A 57 11.18 8.06 -9.24
C SER A 57 10.42 7.61 -10.48
N GLU A 58 10.52 6.33 -10.86
CA GLU A 58 9.95 5.80 -12.12
C GLU A 58 8.70 4.94 -11.92
N VAL A 59 8.50 4.36 -10.73
CA VAL A 59 7.41 3.40 -10.46
C VAL A 59 6.51 3.90 -9.35
N LEU A 60 7.06 4.21 -8.17
CA LEU A 60 6.24 4.66 -7.04
C LEU A 60 5.60 6.03 -7.28
N SER A 61 6.19 6.86 -8.13
CA SER A 61 5.67 8.18 -8.54
C SER A 61 4.55 8.10 -9.59
N ASP A 62 4.36 6.94 -10.24
CA ASP A 62 3.33 6.77 -11.27
C ASP A 62 1.92 6.75 -10.67
N GLU A 63 1.03 7.55 -11.23
CA GLU A 63 -0.33 7.72 -10.71
C GLU A 63 -1.13 6.42 -10.72
N LYS A 64 -0.99 5.58 -11.75
CA LYS A 64 -1.72 4.30 -11.84
C LYS A 64 -1.19 3.31 -10.82
N PHE A 65 0.12 3.30 -10.59
CA PHE A 65 0.74 2.48 -9.55
C PHE A 65 0.24 2.91 -8.16
N GLN A 66 0.25 4.21 -7.86
CA GLN A 66 -0.24 4.73 -6.58
C GLN A 66 -1.74 4.47 -6.38
N GLU A 67 -2.55 4.60 -7.42
CA GLU A 67 -3.98 4.29 -7.36
C GLU A 67 -4.19 2.80 -7.03
N LEU A 68 -3.45 1.90 -7.68
CA LEU A 68 -3.52 0.47 -7.42
C LEU A 68 -3.07 0.13 -5.98
N LEU A 69 -2.00 0.76 -5.50
CA LEU A 69 -1.57 0.63 -4.10
C LEU A 69 -2.68 1.09 -3.14
N LYS A 70 -3.21 2.30 -3.34
CA LYS A 70 -4.24 2.90 -2.46
C LYS A 70 -5.48 2.01 -2.38
N LEU A 71 -5.90 1.45 -3.51
CA LEU A 71 -7.08 0.59 -3.59
C LEU A 71 -6.86 -0.76 -2.90
N TYR A 72 -5.76 -1.45 -3.20
CA TYR A 72 -5.70 -2.90 -2.97
C TYR A 72 -4.62 -3.36 -2.00
N TYR A 73 -3.61 -2.52 -1.71
CA TYR A 73 -2.44 -2.92 -0.95
C TYR A 73 -2.25 -2.06 0.29
N THR A 74 -1.65 -2.66 1.32
CA THR A 74 -0.91 -1.91 2.33
C THR A 74 0.55 -1.86 1.88
N PHE A 75 1.18 -0.68 1.93
CA PHE A 75 2.55 -0.50 1.48
C PHE A 75 3.43 0.02 2.63
N VAL A 76 4.49 -0.72 2.96
CA VAL A 76 5.45 -0.34 3.99
C VAL A 76 6.85 -0.27 3.43
N LYS A 77 7.55 0.80 3.73
CA LYS A 77 8.98 0.97 3.43
C LYS A 77 9.79 0.66 4.68
N VAL A 78 10.72 -0.29 4.56
CA VAL A 78 11.65 -0.68 5.62
C VAL A 78 13.07 -0.26 5.19
N GLU A 79 13.68 0.61 5.97
CA GLU A 79 15.07 1.04 5.81
C GLU A 79 15.91 0.57 7.01
N PRO A 80 17.23 0.32 6.83
CA PRO A 80 18.09 -0.14 7.91
C PRO A 80 18.20 0.93 9.01
N ASN A 81 17.68 0.60 10.20
CA ASN A 81 17.79 1.39 11.42
C ASN A 81 17.42 0.52 12.65
N ASN A 82 17.52 1.11 13.85
CA ASN A 82 17.23 0.42 15.11
C ASN A 82 15.81 0.66 15.64
N ASN A 83 14.89 1.19 14.82
CA ASN A 83 13.48 1.30 15.23
C ASN A 83 12.92 -0.10 15.42
N LYS A 84 12.17 -0.28 16.50
CA LYS A 84 11.54 -1.55 16.86
C LYS A 84 10.13 -1.64 16.31
N THR A 85 9.71 -2.85 15.97
CA THR A 85 8.37 -3.19 15.53
C THR A 85 8.02 -4.61 15.97
N ILE A 86 6.72 -4.91 16.09
CA ILE A 86 6.24 -6.26 16.43
C ILE A 86 5.67 -6.88 15.16
N PHE A 87 6.30 -7.93 14.65
CA PHE A 87 5.85 -8.65 13.47
C PHE A 87 5.71 -10.14 13.79
N LEU A 88 4.55 -10.74 13.48
CA LEU A 88 4.23 -12.12 13.83
C LEU A 88 4.58 -12.46 15.29
N GLU A 89 4.08 -11.64 16.22
CA GLU A 89 4.25 -11.79 17.68
C GLU A 89 5.68 -11.64 18.21
N ASN A 90 6.67 -11.35 17.35
CA ASN A 90 8.06 -11.16 17.74
C ASN A 90 8.49 -9.70 17.56
N GLU A 91 9.30 -9.20 18.50
CA GLU A 91 9.93 -7.88 18.38
C GLU A 91 11.17 -7.97 17.47
N TYR A 92 11.27 -7.06 16.52
CA TYR A 92 12.43 -6.89 15.65
C TYR A 92 12.82 -5.42 15.58
N THR A 93 14.11 -5.14 15.45
CA THR A 93 14.59 -3.90 14.85
C THR A 93 14.46 -3.99 13.32
N ASN A 94 14.35 -2.84 12.65
CA ASN A 94 14.36 -2.82 11.19
C ASN A 94 15.60 -3.48 10.59
N ASN A 95 16.77 -3.37 11.24
CA ASN A 95 17.98 -4.10 10.84
C ASN A 95 17.82 -5.63 10.91
N GLU A 96 17.19 -6.14 11.97
CA GLU A 96 16.93 -7.59 12.11
C GLU A 96 15.93 -8.09 11.07
N LEU A 97 14.97 -7.26 10.65
CA LEU A 97 14.01 -7.64 9.60
C LEU A 97 14.70 -7.99 8.27
N PHE A 98 15.79 -7.32 7.89
CA PHE A 98 16.55 -7.71 6.68
C PHE A 98 17.04 -9.15 6.77
N GLY A 99 17.55 -9.56 7.94
CA GLY A 99 17.98 -10.93 8.19
C GLY A 99 16.82 -11.91 8.25
N ALA A 100 15.74 -11.55 8.95
CA ALA A 100 14.55 -12.40 9.11
C ALA A 100 13.86 -12.72 7.78
N PHE A 101 13.82 -11.75 6.87
CA PHE A 101 13.28 -11.95 5.51
C PHE A 101 14.34 -12.47 4.52
N GLY A 102 15.61 -12.65 4.91
CA GLY A 102 16.65 -13.12 4.00
C GLY A 102 17.05 -12.12 2.90
N VAL A 103 16.81 -10.83 3.13
CA VAL A 103 17.11 -9.75 2.17
C VAL A 103 18.63 -9.58 2.01
N ARG A 104 19.14 -9.75 0.79
CA ARG A 104 20.57 -9.64 0.47
C ARG A 104 20.95 -8.37 -0.31
N GLY A 105 19.97 -7.64 -0.80
CA GLY A 105 20.16 -6.42 -1.57
C GLY A 105 18.88 -5.60 -1.62
N THR A 106 19.03 -4.33 -1.97
CA THR A 106 17.89 -3.42 -2.14
C THR A 106 17.86 -2.85 -3.57
N PRO A 107 16.66 -2.54 -4.11
CA PRO A 107 15.35 -2.76 -3.51
C PRO A 107 15.01 -4.27 -3.44
N THR A 108 14.25 -4.69 -2.44
CA THR A 108 13.61 -6.02 -2.41
C THR A 108 12.15 -5.84 -2.01
N PHE A 109 11.25 -6.49 -2.74
CA PHE A 109 9.82 -6.45 -2.49
C PHE A 109 9.35 -7.80 -1.97
N VAL A 110 8.79 -7.83 -0.77
CA VAL A 110 8.13 -9.03 -0.23
C VAL A 110 6.63 -8.81 -0.28
N PHE A 111 5.93 -9.73 -0.93
CA PHE A 111 4.48 -9.75 -0.97
C PHE A 111 3.97 -10.71 0.09
N TRP A 112 3.04 -10.23 0.90
CA TRP A 112 2.55 -10.92 2.08
C TRP A 112 1.03 -10.83 2.13
N TYR A 113 0.36 -11.85 2.67
CA TYR A 113 -1.09 -11.81 2.89
C TYR A 113 -1.45 -12.61 4.14
N LYS A 114 -2.20 -11.97 5.04
CA LYS A 114 -2.47 -12.47 6.39
C LYS A 114 -1.15 -12.78 7.10
N ASP A 115 -0.85 -14.05 7.36
CA ASP A 115 0.33 -14.48 8.11
C ASP A 115 1.32 -15.27 7.23
N ALA A 116 1.18 -15.19 5.91
CA ALA A 116 2.03 -15.91 4.96
C ALA A 116 2.64 -15.00 3.89
N GLY A 117 3.92 -15.24 3.60
CA GLY A 117 4.59 -14.70 2.42
C GLY A 117 4.05 -15.36 1.16
N ILE A 118 3.76 -14.54 0.14
CA ILE A 118 3.35 -14.98 -1.19
C ILE A 118 4.60 -15.21 -2.04
N THR A 119 5.43 -14.18 -2.18
CA THR A 119 6.66 -14.21 -2.98
C THR A 119 7.60 -13.07 -2.59
N MET A 120 8.86 -13.18 -3.00
CA MET A 120 9.88 -12.16 -2.85
C MET A 120 10.52 -11.87 -4.19
N VAL A 121 10.63 -10.59 -4.53
CA VAL A 121 11.29 -10.14 -5.75
C VAL A 121 12.46 -9.21 -5.41
N PRO A 122 13.70 -9.68 -5.54
CA PRO A 122 14.88 -8.82 -5.38
C PRO A 122 15.12 -7.98 -6.64
N GLY A 123 15.62 -6.76 -6.45
CA GLY A 123 16.05 -5.88 -7.52
C GLY A 123 14.96 -4.95 -8.05
N PHE A 124 15.37 -4.05 -8.94
CA PHE A 124 14.47 -3.11 -9.61
C PHE A 124 13.56 -3.84 -10.60
N MET A 125 12.27 -3.52 -10.55
CA MET A 125 11.26 -3.98 -11.50
C MET A 125 10.67 -2.78 -12.24
N PRO A 126 10.65 -2.76 -13.59
CA PRO A 126 9.99 -1.72 -14.38
C PRO A 126 8.50 -1.59 -14.07
N LEU A 127 7.92 -0.42 -14.34
CA LEU A 127 6.51 -0.10 -14.03
C LEU A 127 5.51 -1.12 -14.58
N GLU A 128 5.60 -1.47 -15.86
CA GLU A 128 4.66 -2.41 -16.49
C GLU A 128 4.73 -3.81 -15.86
N ASP A 129 5.94 -4.31 -15.61
CA ASP A 129 6.15 -5.60 -14.93
C ASP A 129 5.58 -5.56 -13.52
N PHE A 130 5.74 -4.44 -12.81
CA PHE A 130 5.21 -4.28 -11.46
C PHE A 130 3.70 -4.23 -11.45
N LEU A 131 3.07 -3.49 -12.36
CA LEU A 131 1.61 -3.49 -12.50
C LEU A 131 1.07 -4.90 -12.81
N ASN A 132 1.76 -5.67 -13.65
CA ASN A 132 1.39 -7.05 -13.94
C ASN A 132 1.52 -7.95 -12.70
N ALA A 133 2.63 -7.84 -11.96
CA ALA A 133 2.85 -8.58 -10.73
C ALA A 133 1.79 -8.27 -9.66
N LEU A 134 1.40 -7.00 -9.51
CA LEU A 134 0.32 -6.61 -8.60
C LEU A 134 -1.01 -7.24 -9.04
N ASN A 135 -1.42 -7.10 -10.30
CA ASN A 135 -2.66 -7.71 -10.76
C ASN A 135 -2.68 -9.25 -10.59
N TYR A 136 -1.56 -9.92 -10.86
CA TYR A 136 -1.42 -11.35 -10.64
C TYR A 136 -1.64 -11.72 -9.16
N ILE A 137 -1.03 -10.96 -8.23
CA ILE A 137 -1.20 -11.18 -6.79
C ILE A 137 -2.65 -10.95 -6.35
N LEU A 138 -3.35 -9.96 -6.91
CA LEU A 138 -4.76 -9.73 -6.61
C LEU A 138 -5.62 -10.91 -7.06
N LYS A 139 -5.40 -11.46 -8.25
CA LYS A 139 -6.10 -12.68 -8.71
C LYS A 139 -5.76 -13.89 -7.83
N TYR A 140 -4.49 -14.07 -7.47
CA TYR A 140 -4.06 -15.15 -6.58
C TYR A 140 -4.74 -15.08 -5.21
N VAL A 141 -4.85 -13.88 -4.64
CA VAL A 141 -5.39 -13.67 -3.29
C VAL A 141 -6.93 -13.65 -3.27
N TYR A 142 -7.58 -13.01 -4.24
CA TYR A 142 -9.02 -12.74 -4.19
C TYR A 142 -9.87 -13.59 -5.15
N GLU A 143 -9.26 -14.22 -6.16
CA GLU A 143 -9.98 -14.99 -7.20
C GLU A 143 -9.55 -16.47 -7.24
N ASP A 144 -8.74 -16.93 -6.28
CA ASP A 144 -8.21 -18.30 -6.24
C ASP A 144 -7.48 -18.70 -7.54
N TYR A 145 -6.85 -17.74 -8.21
CA TYR A 145 -6.08 -18.00 -9.44
C TYR A 145 -4.81 -18.79 -9.12
N ARG A 146 -4.57 -19.90 -9.83
CA ARG A 146 -3.46 -20.85 -9.56
C ARG A 146 -2.59 -21.16 -10.78
N GLU A 147 -2.88 -20.59 -11.94
CA GLU A 147 -1.99 -20.68 -13.10
C GLU A 147 -0.73 -19.84 -12.88
N ASP A 148 0.34 -20.15 -13.60
CA ASP A 148 1.61 -19.45 -13.47
C ASP A 148 1.57 -18.01 -14.04
N PHE A 149 2.61 -17.23 -13.72
CA PHE A 149 2.71 -15.82 -14.11
C PHE A 149 2.79 -15.63 -15.63
N GLN A 150 3.43 -16.53 -16.38
CA GLN A 150 3.51 -16.42 -17.83
C GLN A 150 2.13 -16.61 -18.45
N THR A 151 1.39 -17.63 -17.99
CA THR A 151 0.00 -17.86 -18.40
C THR A 151 -0.90 -16.65 -18.11
N PHE A 152 -0.69 -15.96 -16.98
CA PHE A 152 -1.39 -14.71 -16.68
C PHE A 152 -1.09 -13.58 -17.68
N LEU A 153 0.18 -13.38 -18.06
CA LEU A 153 0.59 -12.36 -19.02
C LEU A 153 -0.02 -12.61 -20.41
N ASP A 154 -0.11 -13.86 -20.83
CA ASP A 154 -0.63 -14.25 -22.13
C ASP A 154 -2.15 -14.03 -22.24
N ASN A 155 -2.88 -14.30 -21.16
CA ASN A 155 -4.34 -14.19 -21.12
C ASN A 155 -4.84 -12.75 -20.89
N LYS A 156 -3.99 -11.84 -20.39
CA LYS A 156 -4.30 -10.42 -20.09
C LYS A 156 -5.59 -10.22 -19.29
N GLU A 157 -5.94 -11.19 -18.45
CA GLU A 157 -7.16 -11.12 -17.68
C GLU A 157 -6.97 -10.14 -16.52
N SER A 158 -7.70 -9.03 -16.54
CA SER A 158 -7.65 -8.04 -15.47
C SER A 158 -8.31 -8.56 -14.20
N PHE A 159 -7.74 -8.24 -13.03
CA PHE A 159 -8.42 -8.42 -11.75
C PHE A 159 -9.77 -7.68 -11.75
N ASN A 160 -10.84 -8.32 -11.27
CA ASN A 160 -12.17 -7.71 -11.24
C ASN A 160 -12.46 -7.14 -9.84
N PRO A 161 -12.43 -5.82 -9.65
CA PRO A 161 -12.57 -5.23 -8.33
C PRO A 161 -14.01 -5.34 -7.80
N LYS A 162 -14.14 -5.83 -6.57
CA LYS A 162 -15.41 -5.92 -5.85
C LYS A 162 -15.34 -5.21 -4.51
N THR A 163 -16.39 -4.46 -4.18
CA THR A 163 -16.56 -3.90 -2.84
C THR A 163 -16.48 -5.01 -1.80
N LYS A 164 -15.64 -4.81 -0.79
CA LYS A 164 -15.50 -5.73 0.33
C LYS A 164 -15.86 -5.03 1.64
N VAL A 165 -16.82 -5.65 2.32
CA VAL A 165 -17.29 -5.24 3.64
C VAL A 165 -16.65 -6.17 4.67
N ILE A 166 -15.99 -5.58 5.67
CA ILE A 166 -15.33 -6.32 6.75
C ILE A 166 -15.96 -5.90 8.06
N ASN A 167 -16.40 -6.87 8.86
CA ASN A 167 -16.90 -6.61 10.20
C ASN A 167 -15.71 -6.50 11.15
N ILE A 168 -15.59 -5.40 11.87
CA ILE A 168 -14.47 -5.13 12.79
C ILE A 168 -14.95 -4.72 14.17
N SER A 169 -14.08 -4.86 15.16
CA SER A 169 -14.33 -4.38 16.53
C SER A 169 -14.13 -2.86 16.65
N ASN A 170 -14.62 -2.26 17.73
CA ASN A 170 -14.32 -0.84 18.03
C ASN A 170 -12.81 -0.62 18.23
N ASN A 171 -12.10 -1.57 18.83
CA ASN A 171 -10.65 -1.46 19.04
C ASN A 171 -9.88 -1.46 17.70
N ASP A 172 -10.30 -2.28 16.74
CA ASP A 172 -9.72 -2.29 15.41
C ASP A 172 -10.06 -1.01 14.65
N ALA A 173 -11.28 -0.47 14.83
CA ALA A 173 -11.69 0.79 14.23
C ALA A 173 -10.81 1.95 14.72
N ASP A 174 -10.59 2.04 16.03
CA ASP A 174 -9.74 3.05 16.64
C ASP A 174 -8.28 2.89 16.19
N PHE A 175 -7.80 1.65 16.09
CA PHE A 175 -6.46 1.36 15.60
C PHE A 175 -6.28 1.80 14.14
N VAL A 176 -7.23 1.48 13.25
CA VAL A 176 -7.19 1.88 11.84
C VAL A 176 -7.22 3.39 11.70
N LEU A 177 -8.14 4.09 12.38
CA LEU A 177 -8.24 5.55 12.32
C LEU A 177 -6.98 6.28 12.81
N ALA A 178 -6.23 5.65 13.73
CA ALA A 178 -5.00 6.22 14.27
C ALA A 178 -3.78 6.00 13.35
N HIS A 179 -3.79 4.98 12.48
CA HIS A 179 -2.58 4.52 11.80
C HIS A 179 -2.67 4.42 10.27
N ASP A 180 -3.86 4.24 9.69
CA ASP A 180 -4.03 4.28 8.24
C ASP A 180 -4.52 5.66 7.78
N LYS A 181 -3.65 6.40 7.08
CA LYS A 181 -3.99 7.70 6.47
C LYS A 181 -5.01 7.58 5.34
N ASN A 182 -5.20 6.39 4.76
CA ASN A 182 -6.22 6.14 3.74
C ASN A 182 -7.58 5.78 4.35
N ALA A 183 -7.68 5.66 5.67
CA ALA A 183 -8.91 5.34 6.36
C ALA A 183 -9.56 6.57 6.99
N LYS A 184 -10.90 6.65 6.94
CA LYS A 184 -11.67 7.67 7.64
C LYS A 184 -13.05 7.19 8.04
N LYS A 185 -13.61 7.80 9.09
CA LYS A 185 -15.02 7.63 9.44
C LYS A 185 -15.88 8.29 8.37
N TYR A 186 -16.88 7.54 7.88
CA TYR A 186 -17.83 8.08 6.92
C TYR A 186 -18.76 9.11 7.59
N THR A 187 -18.98 10.22 6.90
CA THR A 187 -20.04 11.19 7.20
C THR A 187 -20.81 11.52 5.92
N SER A 188 -22.12 11.75 6.03
CA SER A 188 -23.04 11.85 4.89
C SER A 188 -22.82 13.06 3.98
N ASP A 189 -22.10 14.06 4.47
CA ASP A 189 -21.75 15.32 3.80
C ASP A 189 -20.45 15.23 2.97
N GLN A 190 -19.69 14.14 3.08
CA GLN A 190 -18.40 14.00 2.39
C GLN A 190 -18.53 13.50 0.96
N LYS A 191 -17.68 14.02 0.07
CA LYS A 191 -17.45 13.44 -1.24
C LYS A 191 -16.85 12.04 -1.09
N ILE A 192 -17.46 11.06 -1.75
CA ILE A 192 -17.01 9.67 -1.72
C ILE A 192 -15.87 9.46 -2.72
N GLU A 193 -14.78 8.90 -2.22
CA GLU A 193 -13.60 8.47 -2.99
C GLU A 193 -13.52 6.94 -2.99
N LYS A 194 -13.49 6.31 -4.17
CA LYS A 194 -13.57 4.84 -4.27
C LYS A 194 -12.39 4.11 -3.61
N GLY A 195 -11.21 4.73 -3.59
CA GLY A 195 -9.98 4.16 -3.02
C GLY A 195 -9.77 4.41 -1.53
N THR A 196 -10.65 5.16 -0.87
CA THR A 196 -10.59 5.40 0.57
C THR A 196 -11.22 4.24 1.32
N VAL A 197 -10.63 3.88 2.47
CA VAL A 197 -11.21 2.92 3.40
C VAL A 197 -12.19 3.65 4.32
N TYR A 198 -13.47 3.27 4.29
CA TYR A 198 -14.48 3.93 5.11
C TYR A 198 -14.89 3.08 6.30
N LEU A 199 -14.83 3.67 7.49
CA LEU A 199 -15.43 3.11 8.69
C LEU A 199 -16.88 3.58 8.82
N VAL A 200 -17.81 2.64 8.97
CA VAL A 200 -19.25 2.88 9.13
C VAL A 200 -19.79 2.19 10.37
N TYR A 201 -20.71 2.85 11.06
CA TYR A 201 -21.29 2.41 12.34
C TYR A 201 -22.80 2.14 12.26
N SER A 202 -23.40 2.33 11.07
CA SER A 202 -24.82 2.16 10.82
C SER A 202 -25.03 1.32 9.55
N LYS A 203 -26.08 0.49 9.56
CA LYS A 203 -26.45 -0.32 8.38
C LYS A 203 -26.89 0.56 7.21
N GLU A 204 -27.47 1.72 7.50
CA GLU A 204 -27.89 2.68 6.48
C GLU A 204 -26.69 3.21 5.69
N ASP A 205 -25.64 3.64 6.38
CA ASP A 205 -24.43 4.16 5.74
C ASP A 205 -23.66 3.07 5.00
N LEU A 206 -23.67 1.84 5.53
CA LEU A 206 -23.12 0.67 4.86
C LEU A 206 -23.79 0.47 3.48
N GLU A 207 -25.12 0.46 3.42
CA GLU A 207 -25.82 0.26 2.14
C GLU A 207 -25.59 1.42 1.16
N LYS A 208 -25.51 2.66 1.65
CA LYS A 208 -25.14 3.82 0.81
C LYS A 208 -23.75 3.65 0.19
N LEU A 209 -22.75 3.25 0.99
CA LEU A 209 -21.38 3.07 0.48
C LEU A 209 -21.23 1.86 -0.44
N LYS A 210 -21.99 0.79 -0.23
CA LYS A 210 -22.00 -0.35 -1.18
C LYS A 210 -22.47 0.08 -2.58
N GLN A 211 -23.41 1.00 -2.66
CA GLN A 211 -23.94 1.50 -3.94
C GLN A 211 -23.01 2.52 -4.62
N SER A 212 -22.10 3.16 -3.88
CA SER A 212 -21.17 4.16 -4.45
C SER A 212 -19.93 3.56 -5.11
N GLY A 213 -19.73 2.24 -5.00
CA GLY A 213 -18.59 1.53 -5.58
C GLY A 213 -17.28 1.77 -4.84
N VAL A 214 -17.33 2.13 -3.55
CA VAL A 214 -16.17 2.10 -2.66
C VAL A 214 -15.62 0.69 -2.58
N PHE A 215 -14.30 0.55 -2.65
CA PHE A 215 -13.68 -0.77 -2.66
C PHE A 215 -13.63 -1.42 -1.27
N ARG A 216 -13.37 -0.63 -0.21
CA ARG A 216 -13.26 -1.15 1.17
C ARG A 216 -14.11 -0.39 2.17
N ILE A 217 -14.94 -1.15 2.88
CA ILE A 217 -15.81 -0.65 3.93
C ILE A 217 -15.59 -1.49 5.18
N LEU A 218 -15.24 -0.86 6.30
CA LEU A 218 -15.12 -1.48 7.61
C LEU A 218 -16.40 -1.18 8.40
N PHE A 219 -17.22 -2.20 8.61
CA PHE A 219 -18.44 -2.10 9.40
C PHE A 219 -18.12 -2.38 10.87
N VAL A 220 -18.22 -1.35 11.70
CA VAL A 220 -17.88 -1.41 13.11
C VAL A 220 -19.08 -1.95 13.88
N ASN A 221 -18.91 -3.14 14.46
CA ASN A 221 -19.93 -3.72 15.31
C ASN A 221 -19.96 -2.99 16.66
N LYS A 222 -21.17 -2.76 17.17
CA LYS A 222 -21.36 -2.30 18.55
C LYS A 222 -21.08 -3.41 19.55
#